data_AF-A0A4R3MXK4-F1
#
_entry.id   AF-A0A4R3MXK4-F1
#
_cell.length_a   1.000
_cell.length_b   1.000
_cell.length_c   1.000
_cell.angle_alpha   90.00
_cell.angle_beta   90.00
_cell.angle_gamma   90.00
#
_symmetry.space_group_name_H-M   'P 1'
#
loop_
_entity.id
_entity.type
_entity.pdbx_description
1 polymer ?
#
loop_
_entity_poly.entity_id
_entity_poly.type
_entity_poly.pdbx_seq_one_letter_code
_entity_poly.pdbx_strand_id
1 'polypeptide(L)'
;MTLARFLVLSVLAAALAAPATAQQQQRVYQWKDASGVTHYTDTPPSSAHQTRDIDVRTGTTAPSEPKQAAESEQCTNARANLKRLQSGEPIGYDSNGDGKPDRNLSADERKAQTELNAAAVKAFCPPGKS
;
A
#
# COMPACT_ATOMS: atom_id res chain seq x y z
N MET A 1 -52.36 -6.16 -53.12
CA MET A 1 -52.30 -7.20 -52.08
C MET A 1 -51.09 -8.10 -52.32
N THR A 2 -50.46 -8.53 -51.23
CA THR A 2 -49.74 -9.83 -51.09
C THR A 2 -48.39 -10.08 -51.79
N LEU A 3 -47.44 -9.14 -51.80
CA LEU A 3 -46.01 -9.54 -51.98
C LEU A 3 -45.00 -8.82 -51.06
N ALA A 4 -45.29 -7.61 -50.58
CA ALA A 4 -44.38 -6.87 -49.70
C ALA A 4 -44.35 -7.35 -48.23
N ARG A 5 -45.18 -8.34 -47.87
CA ARG A 5 -45.29 -8.87 -46.49
C ARG A 5 -44.52 -10.17 -46.24
N PHE A 6 -44.11 -10.88 -47.29
CA PHE A 6 -43.39 -12.15 -47.14
C PHE A 6 -41.87 -12.01 -47.17
N LEU A 7 -41.33 -10.88 -47.63
CA LEU A 7 -39.88 -10.61 -47.57
C LEU A 7 -39.38 -10.20 -46.18
N VAL A 8 -40.29 -10.01 -45.21
CA VAL A 8 -39.95 -9.59 -43.84
C VAL A 8 -39.59 -10.80 -42.94
N LEU A 9 -39.78 -12.04 -43.41
CA LEU A 9 -39.78 -13.23 -42.55
C LEU A 9 -38.75 -14.33 -42.90
N SER A 10 -37.82 -14.12 -43.83
CA SER A 10 -37.02 -15.24 -44.37
C SER A 10 -35.50 -15.06 -44.49
N VAL A 11 -34.88 -14.06 -43.85
CA VAL A 11 -33.42 -14.08 -43.58
C VAL A 11 -33.14 -13.51 -42.19
N LEU A 12 -33.89 -14.03 -41.21
CA LEU A 12 -33.65 -13.87 -39.79
C LEU A 12 -32.86 -15.11 -39.29
N ALA A 13 -31.78 -15.51 -39.96
CA ALA A 13 -31.03 -16.71 -39.58
C ALA A 13 -29.69 -16.83 -40.32
N ALA A 14 -28.74 -15.95 -40.08
CA ALA A 14 -27.34 -16.26 -40.40
C ALA A 14 -26.38 -15.49 -39.49
N ALA A 15 -26.16 -16.09 -38.32
CA ALA A 15 -24.86 -16.17 -37.67
C ALA A 15 -24.10 -14.85 -37.44
N LEU A 16 -24.56 -14.06 -36.46
CA LEU A 16 -23.63 -13.32 -35.61
C LEU A 16 -22.87 -14.34 -34.74
N ALA A 17 -21.81 -14.92 -35.27
CA ALA A 17 -20.82 -15.64 -34.47
C ALA A 17 -19.93 -14.59 -33.76
N ALA A 18 -20.42 -14.02 -32.67
CA ALA A 18 -19.55 -13.33 -31.73
C ALA A 18 -18.65 -14.38 -31.06
N PRO A 19 -17.31 -14.22 -31.03
CA PRO A 19 -16.48 -15.08 -30.22
C PRO A 19 -16.92 -14.92 -28.77
N ALA A 20 -17.43 -16.00 -28.18
CA ALA A 20 -17.61 -16.09 -26.74
C ALA A 20 -16.23 -15.93 -26.12
N THR A 21 -15.92 -14.74 -25.64
CA THR A 21 -14.74 -14.52 -24.79
C THR A 21 -14.98 -15.40 -23.56
N ALA A 22 -14.29 -16.54 -23.49
CA ALA A 22 -14.24 -17.33 -22.28
C ALA A 22 -13.77 -16.40 -21.16
N GLN A 23 -14.68 -16.03 -20.25
CA GLN A 23 -14.35 -15.28 -19.06
C GLN A 23 -13.36 -16.13 -18.27
N GLN A 24 -12.07 -15.79 -18.39
CA GLN A 24 -11.02 -16.37 -17.56
C GLN A 24 -11.37 -15.97 -16.13
N GLN A 25 -11.93 -16.90 -15.35
CA GLN A 25 -12.11 -16.70 -13.92
C GLN A 25 -10.72 -16.52 -13.32
N GLN A 26 -10.38 -15.27 -12.96
CA GLN A 26 -9.12 -14.97 -12.31
C GLN A 26 -9.14 -15.59 -10.91
N ARG A 27 -8.50 -16.76 -10.77
CA ARG A 27 -8.32 -17.43 -9.49
C ARG A 27 -7.08 -16.90 -8.83
N VAL A 28 -7.23 -16.34 -7.64
CA VAL A 28 -6.11 -15.92 -6.80
C VAL A 28 -5.93 -16.96 -5.69
N TYR A 29 -4.71 -17.43 -5.53
CA TYR A 29 -4.32 -18.33 -4.45
C TYR A 29 -3.79 -17.50 -3.28
N GLN A 30 -4.23 -17.84 -2.07
CA GLN A 30 -3.74 -17.20 -0.85
C GLN A 30 -3.28 -18.21 0.19
N TRP A 31 -2.18 -17.90 0.86
CA TRP A 31 -1.74 -18.62 2.06
C TRP A 31 -1.04 -17.69 3.03
N LYS A 32 -0.90 -18.17 4.26
CA LYS A 32 -0.14 -17.51 5.31
C LYS A 32 1.13 -18.32 5.58
N ASP A 33 2.28 -17.66 5.56
CA ASP A 33 3.55 -18.32 5.89
C ASP A 33 3.77 -18.43 7.40
N ALA A 34 4.88 -19.07 7.80
CA ALA A 34 5.22 -19.30 9.20
C ALA A 34 5.48 -18.01 10.00
N SER A 35 5.88 -16.92 9.33
CA SER A 35 6.02 -15.58 9.91
C SER A 35 4.70 -14.81 10.02
N GLY A 36 3.60 -15.39 9.52
CA GLY A 36 2.28 -14.76 9.56
C GLY A 36 2.01 -13.81 8.39
N VAL A 37 2.88 -13.76 7.37
CA VAL A 37 2.68 -12.93 6.18
C VAL A 37 1.73 -13.64 5.22
N THR A 38 0.76 -12.90 4.69
CA THR A 38 -0.19 -13.42 3.70
C THR A 38 0.32 -13.16 2.30
N HIS A 39 0.44 -14.22 1.50
CA HIS A 39 0.92 -14.17 0.12
C HIS A 39 -0.26 -14.38 -0.84
N TYR A 40 -0.20 -13.72 -2.00
CA TYR A 40 -1.18 -13.83 -3.09
C TYR A 40 -0.46 -14.13 -4.41
N THR A 41 -0.99 -15.03 -5.23
CA THR A 41 -0.44 -15.35 -6.55
C THR A 41 -1.51 -15.82 -7.51
N ASP A 42 -1.31 -15.56 -8.80
CA ASP A 42 -2.15 -16.07 -9.89
C ASP A 42 -1.69 -17.46 -10.37
N THR A 43 -0.51 -17.92 -9.94
CA THR A 43 0.07 -19.22 -10.32
C THR A 43 -0.11 -20.24 -9.19
N PRO A 44 -0.68 -21.44 -9.45
CA PRO A 44 -0.94 -22.44 -8.42
C PRO A 44 0.35 -22.80 -7.68
N PRO A 45 0.42 -22.63 -6.35
CA PRO A 45 1.65 -22.90 -5.61
C PRO A 45 1.72 -24.38 -5.21
N SER A 46 2.94 -24.89 -5.01
CA SER A 46 3.19 -26.33 -4.84
C SER A 46 2.80 -26.92 -3.47
N SER A 47 2.45 -26.06 -2.50
CA SER A 47 2.05 -26.46 -1.13
C SER A 47 0.53 -26.40 -0.92
N ALA A 48 0.04 -26.62 0.30
CA ALA A 48 -1.39 -26.53 0.59
C ALA A 48 -1.84 -25.06 0.62
N HIS A 49 -2.81 -24.69 -0.23
CA HIS A 49 -3.31 -23.31 -0.39
C HIS A 49 -4.82 -23.26 -0.35
N GLN A 50 -5.36 -22.11 0.06
CA GLN A 50 -6.79 -21.83 -0.09
C GLN A 50 -7.00 -21.16 -1.44
N THR A 51 -7.88 -21.73 -2.26
CA THR A 51 -8.27 -21.14 -3.55
C THR A 51 -9.48 -20.24 -3.32
N ARG A 52 -9.41 -18.99 -3.78
CA ARG A 52 -10.56 -18.08 -3.73
C ARG A 52 -10.87 -17.56 -5.12
N ASP A 53 -12.07 -17.89 -5.60
CA ASP A 53 -12.63 -17.24 -6.78
C ASP A 53 -13.03 -15.81 -6.42
N ILE A 54 -12.47 -14.83 -7.10
CA ILE A 54 -12.87 -13.43 -6.93
C ILE A 54 -13.92 -13.11 -7.99
N ASP A 55 -15.18 -13.21 -7.59
CA ASP A 55 -16.28 -12.52 -8.27
C ASP A 55 -16.13 -11.04 -7.91
N VAL A 56 -15.65 -10.21 -8.86
CA VAL A 56 -15.54 -8.76 -8.67
C VAL A 56 -16.95 -8.15 -8.70
N ARG A 57 -17.77 -8.46 -7.69
CA ARG A 57 -18.84 -7.57 -7.27
C ARG A 57 -18.16 -6.47 -6.48
N THR A 58 -18.28 -5.24 -6.97
CA THR A 58 -17.86 -3.99 -6.32
C THR A 58 -18.17 -4.05 -4.81
N GLY A 59 -17.18 -4.48 -4.04
CA GLY A 59 -17.34 -4.73 -2.62
C GLY A 59 -17.32 -3.40 -1.90
N THR A 60 -18.44 -3.01 -1.33
CA THR A 60 -18.52 -1.97 -0.31
C THR A 60 -17.48 -2.27 0.76
N THR A 61 -16.52 -1.35 0.94
CA THR A 61 -15.52 -1.41 2.00
C THR A 61 -16.25 -1.51 3.34
N ALA A 62 -16.03 -2.60 4.08
CA ALA A 62 -16.53 -2.71 5.44
C ALA A 62 -15.98 -1.52 6.27
N PRO A 63 -16.77 -0.91 7.17
CA PRO A 63 -16.27 0.15 8.03
C PRO A 63 -15.10 -0.43 8.84
N SER A 64 -13.91 0.10 8.58
CA SER A 64 -12.75 -0.20 9.39
C SER A 64 -13.01 0.41 10.77
N GLU A 65 -12.96 -0.41 11.81
CA GLU A 65 -12.93 0.03 13.20
C GLU A 65 -11.92 1.18 13.33
N PRO A 66 -12.17 2.24 14.14
CA PRO A 66 -11.26 3.38 14.24
C PRO A 66 -9.95 2.90 14.86
N LYS A 67 -9.04 2.42 14.00
CA LYS A 67 -7.65 2.23 14.31
C LYS A 67 -7.18 3.61 14.75
N GLN A 68 -6.85 3.71 16.04
CA GLN A 68 -6.15 4.86 16.60
C GLN A 68 -5.17 5.34 15.54
N ALA A 69 -5.36 6.58 15.04
CA ALA A 69 -4.66 7.08 13.88
C ALA A 69 -3.19 6.72 14.06
N ALA A 70 -2.71 5.78 13.23
CA ALA A 70 -1.36 5.27 13.38
C ALA A 70 -0.44 6.49 13.31
N GLU A 71 0.46 6.61 14.28
CA GLU A 71 1.40 7.72 14.31
C GLU A 71 2.08 7.82 12.95
N SER A 72 2.10 9.03 12.39
CA SER A 72 2.70 9.28 11.08
C SER A 72 4.20 8.95 11.13
N GLU A 73 4.76 8.42 10.04
CA GLU A 73 6.21 8.16 9.97
C GLU A 73 7.02 9.43 10.26
N GLN A 74 6.49 10.59 9.85
CA GLN A 74 7.05 11.90 10.15
C GLN A 74 7.16 12.14 11.66
N CYS A 75 6.12 11.81 12.43
CA CYS A 75 6.17 11.93 13.89
C CYS A 75 7.17 10.96 14.52
N THR A 76 7.13 9.69 14.10
CA THR A 76 8.03 8.65 14.63
C THR A 76 9.49 9.02 14.38
N ASN A 77 9.82 9.45 13.17
CA ASN A 77 11.16 9.90 12.80
C ASN A 77 11.57 11.16 13.56
N ALA A 78 10.69 12.16 13.66
CA ALA A 78 10.98 13.40 14.38
C ALA A 78 11.27 13.15 15.87
N ARG A 79 10.51 12.28 16.53
CA ARG A 79 10.76 11.89 17.94
C ARG A 79 12.07 11.13 18.11
N ALA A 80 12.36 10.18 17.22
CA ALA A 80 13.60 9.42 17.28
C ALA A 80 14.84 10.31 17.07
N ASN A 81 14.77 11.22 16.10
CA ASN A 81 15.81 12.19 15.84
C ASN A 81 16.00 13.16 17.01
N LEU A 82 14.90 13.69 17.57
CA LEU A 82 14.95 14.58 18.73
C LEU A 82 15.64 13.90 19.92
N LYS A 83 15.30 12.64 20.21
CA LYS A 83 15.93 11.84 21.27
C LYS A 83 17.44 11.68 21.05
N ARG A 84 17.88 11.38 19.82
CA ARG A 84 19.31 11.28 19.47
C ARG A 84 20.04 12.61 19.61
N LEU A 85 19.42 13.71 19.19
CA LEU A 85 20.03 15.04 19.29
C LEU A 85 20.20 15.47 20.75
N GLN A 86 19.24 15.11 21.60
CA GLN A 86 19.21 15.42 23.03
C GLN A 86 20.06 14.49 23.91
N SER A 87 20.57 13.36 23.40
CA SER A 87 21.36 12.42 24.21
C SER A 87 22.70 12.98 24.67
N GLY A 88 23.18 14.07 24.06
CA GLY A 88 24.50 14.66 24.34
C GLY A 88 25.67 13.94 23.66
N GLU A 89 25.45 12.74 23.11
CA GLU A 89 26.49 11.97 22.44
C GLU A 89 27.00 12.68 21.17
N PRO A 90 28.30 12.57 20.85
CA PRO A 90 28.84 13.05 19.59
C PRO A 90 28.11 12.44 18.39
N ILE A 91 27.64 13.29 17.47
CA ILE A 91 27.01 12.85 16.22
C ILE A 91 27.95 13.21 15.09
N GLY A 92 28.48 12.20 14.42
CA GLY A 92 29.30 12.34 13.22
C GLY A 92 28.50 12.84 12.03
N TYR A 93 29.11 13.72 11.24
CA TYR A 93 28.64 14.17 9.94
C TYR A 93 29.55 13.57 8.87
N ASP A 94 28.97 12.70 8.04
CA ASP A 94 29.61 12.11 6.87
C ASP A 94 29.02 12.79 5.64
N SER A 95 29.82 13.65 5.01
CA SER A 95 29.43 14.42 3.82
C SER A 95 29.78 13.73 2.51
N ASN A 96 30.67 12.74 2.57
CA ASN A 96 31.25 12.09 1.39
C ASN A 96 30.70 10.67 1.16
N GLY A 97 30.02 10.09 2.16
CA GLY A 97 29.35 8.79 2.11
C GLY A 97 30.28 7.58 2.25
N ASP A 98 31.50 7.76 2.76
CA ASP A 98 32.48 6.68 2.95
C ASP A 98 32.26 5.86 4.23
N GLY A 99 31.28 6.25 5.06
CA GLY A 99 30.95 5.59 6.32
C GLY A 99 31.83 6.00 7.50
N LYS A 100 32.72 6.98 7.33
CA LYS A 100 33.52 7.60 8.38
C LYS A 100 33.05 9.04 8.61
N PRO A 101 32.86 9.47 9.86
CA PRO A 101 32.56 10.88 10.12
C PRO A 101 33.73 11.79 9.70
N ASP A 102 33.44 12.81 8.89
CA ASP A 102 34.40 13.87 8.56
C ASP A 102 34.63 14.78 9.79
N ARG A 103 33.56 15.04 10.54
CA ARG A 103 33.54 15.86 11.77
C ARG A 103 32.34 15.52 12.62
N ASN A 104 32.27 16.09 13.83
CA ASN A 104 31.06 16.07 14.64
C ASN A 104 30.15 17.27 14.31
N LEU A 105 28.84 17.13 14.53
CA LEU A 105 27.91 18.27 14.60
C LEU A 105 28.37 19.26 15.67
N SER A 106 28.42 20.54 15.33
CA SER A 106 28.65 21.61 16.30
C SER A 106 27.44 21.82 17.23
N ALA A 107 27.62 22.59 18.30
CA ALA A 107 26.55 22.90 19.24
C ALA A 107 25.40 23.66 18.57
N ASP A 108 25.73 24.63 17.70
CA ASP A 108 24.72 25.44 17.00
C ASP A 108 23.95 24.62 15.96
N GLU A 109 24.63 23.74 15.21
CA GLU A 109 23.98 22.83 14.28
C GLU A 109 23.06 21.85 15.01
N ARG A 110 23.53 21.28 16.13
CA ARG A 110 22.69 20.40 16.95
C ARG A 110 21.46 21.14 17.49
N LYS A 111 21.62 22.39 17.92
CA LYS A 111 20.50 23.23 18.38
C LYS A 111 19.50 23.48 17.27
N ALA A 112 19.94 23.87 16.08
CA ALA A 112 19.07 24.06 14.92
C ALA A 112 18.33 22.76 14.55
N GLN A 113 19.01 21.62 14.52
CA GLN A 113 18.39 20.33 14.25
C GLN A 113 17.38 19.93 15.33
N THR A 114 17.66 20.25 16.59
CA THR A 114 16.74 20.01 17.71
C THR A 114 15.47 20.83 17.54
N GLU A 115 15.59 22.12 17.20
CA GLU A 115 14.46 23.01 16.97
C GLU A 115 13.59 22.55 15.79
N LEU A 116 14.19 22.13 14.68
CA LEU A 116 13.48 21.58 13.52
C LEU A 116 12.72 20.29 13.88
N ASN A 117 13.36 19.36 14.59
CA ASN A 117 12.70 18.11 14.99
C ASN A 117 11.61 18.36 16.04
N ALA A 118 11.81 19.30 16.97
CA ALA A 118 10.76 19.70 17.92
C ALA A 118 9.54 20.32 17.21
N ALA A 119 9.78 21.16 16.20
CA ALA A 119 8.71 21.71 15.36
C ALA A 119 7.99 20.62 14.56
N ALA A 120 8.72 19.64 14.01
CA ALA A 120 8.14 18.49 13.32
C ALA A 120 7.30 17.62 14.28
N VAL A 121 7.74 17.39 15.51
CA VAL A 121 6.94 16.72 16.54
C VAL A 121 5.63 17.48 16.77
N LYS A 122 5.71 18.81 16.94
CA LYS A 122 4.50 19.65 17.12
C LYS A 122 3.53 19.56 15.93
N ALA A 123 4.05 19.48 14.71
CA ALA A 123 3.24 19.48 13.49
C ALA A 123 2.63 18.12 13.14
N PHE A 124 3.38 17.03 13.34
CA PHE A 124 3.02 15.71 12.80
C PHE A 124 2.59 14.69 13.84
N CYS A 125 2.85 14.95 15.13
CA CYS A 125 2.50 14.01 16.19
C CYS A 125 1.09 14.23 16.73
N PRO A 126 0.30 13.15 16.93
CA PRO A 126 -0.95 13.27 17.67
C PRO A 126 -0.68 13.73 19.10
N PRO A 127 -1.58 14.53 19.72
CA PRO A 127 -1.45 14.92 21.12
C PRO A 127 -1.40 13.65 21.97
N GLY A 128 -0.34 13.51 22.78
CA GLY A 128 -0.10 12.32 23.58
C GLY A 128 -1.30 12.02 24.47
N LYS A 129 -1.73 10.75 24.52
CA LYS A 129 -2.62 10.30 25.59
C LYS A 129 -1.78 10.24 26.86
N SER A 130 -1.97 11.23 27.72
CA SER A 130 -1.49 11.27 29.11
C SER A 130 -2.10 10.13 29.93
#